data_AF-A0A3D5HQL4-F1
#
_entry.id   AF-A0A3D5HQL4-F1
#
_cell.length_a   1.000
_cell.length_b   1.000
_cell.length_c   1.000
_cell.angle_alpha   90.00
_cell.angle_beta   90.00
_cell.angle_gamma   90.00
#
_symmetry.space_group_name_H-M   'P 1'
#
loop_
_entity.id
_entity.type
_entity.pdbx_description
1 polymer ?
#
loop_
_entity_poly.entity_id
_entity_poly.type
_entity_poly.pdbx_seq_one_letter_code
_entity_poly.pdbx_strand_id
1 'polypeptide(L)'
;MAKLVLLVITSVFLNPLWAQTISNDLFNKWENENRVECIIVMNDQLDLYDKTNGMTKDEKATYVYQSLKAHSAQSQRLLQLHIADKCIKHHSFFAFNGMQAWMTLDEAEYMAS
;
A
#
# COMPACT_ATOMS: atom_id res chain seq x y z
N MET A 1 36.81 -5.51 -1.67
CA MET A 1 36.26 -5.26 -0.32
C MET A 1 35.04 -4.36 -0.46
N ALA A 2 33.83 -4.89 -0.30
CA ALA A 2 32.61 -4.11 -0.41
C ALA A 2 32.36 -3.35 0.90
N LYS A 3 32.21 -2.02 0.82
CA LYS A 3 31.81 -1.17 1.94
C LYS A 3 30.29 -1.28 2.10
N LEU A 4 29.84 -1.82 3.23
CA LEU A 4 28.43 -1.76 3.63
C LEU A 4 28.13 -0.35 4.14
N VAL A 5 27.20 0.36 3.50
CA VAL A 5 26.65 1.61 4.05
C VAL A 5 25.30 1.26 4.67
N LEU A 6 25.29 1.21 6.00
CA LEU A 6 24.08 1.07 6.80
C LEU A 6 23.44 2.45 6.92
N LEU A 7 22.32 2.69 6.23
CA LEU A 7 21.57 3.93 6.39
C LEU A 7 20.56 3.73 7.53
N VAL A 8 20.91 4.22 8.72
CA VAL A 8 20.02 4.30 9.87
C VAL A 8 19.29 5.64 9.80
N ILE A 9 18.01 5.64 9.41
CA ILE A 9 17.16 6.82 9.49
C ILE A 9 16.56 6.87 10.89
N THR A 10 17.27 7.51 11.82
CA THR A 10 16.70 7.97 13.09
C THR A 10 16.33 9.44 12.96
N SER A 11 15.05 9.71 12.74
CA SER A 11 14.45 11.01 13.06
C SER A 11 12.98 10.83 13.39
N VAL A 12 12.73 10.44 14.63
CA VAL A 12 11.47 10.74 15.31
C VAL A 12 11.47 12.25 15.54
N PHE A 13 10.48 12.97 15.00
CA PHE A 13 9.61 13.94 15.70
C PHE A 13 8.87 14.83 14.70
N LEU A 14 7.54 14.79 14.80
CA LEU A 14 6.57 15.85 14.46
C LEU A 14 6.32 16.12 12.97
N ASN A 15 5.55 15.23 12.34
CA ASN A 15 4.56 15.62 11.34
C ASN A 15 3.26 14.86 11.62
N PRO A 16 2.19 15.50 12.14
CA PRO A 16 0.86 14.91 12.08
C PRO A 16 0.30 15.12 10.67
N LEU A 17 1.01 14.61 9.67
CA LEU A 17 0.58 14.55 8.28
C LEU A 17 1.08 13.23 7.71
N TRP A 18 0.46 12.14 8.16
CA TRP A 18 0.35 10.91 7.38
C TRP A 18 -0.73 11.09 6.29
N ALA A 19 -0.80 12.30 5.74
CA ALA A 19 -1.62 12.67 4.61
C ALA A 19 -0.99 12.01 3.39
N GLN A 20 -1.48 10.81 3.11
CA GLN A 20 -1.72 10.27 1.77
C GLN A 20 -1.05 11.10 0.67
N THR A 21 0.26 10.93 0.50
CA THR A 21 1.01 11.78 -0.41
C THR A 21 1.01 11.12 -1.78
N ILE A 22 0.24 11.69 -2.71
CA ILE A 22 0.39 11.38 -4.13
C ILE A 22 1.81 11.81 -4.54
N SER A 23 2.59 10.92 -5.15
CA SER A 23 3.96 11.25 -5.53
C SER A 23 3.99 12.29 -6.65
N ASN A 24 5.00 13.16 -6.65
CA ASN A 24 5.18 14.16 -7.72
C ASN A 24 5.29 13.52 -9.10
N ASP A 25 5.88 12.32 -9.19
CA ASP A 25 5.95 11.57 -10.45
C ASP A 25 4.56 11.18 -10.96
N LEU A 26 3.62 10.85 -10.07
CA LEU A 26 2.23 10.60 -10.44
C LEU A 26 1.54 11.90 -10.87
N PHE A 27 1.72 13.01 -10.14
CA PHE A 27 1.23 14.34 -10.53
C PHE A 27 1.65 14.72 -11.96
N ASN A 28 2.94 14.56 -12.27
CA ASN A 28 3.47 14.88 -13.61
C ASN A 28 2.87 14.00 -14.72
N LYS A 29 2.45 12.77 -14.40
CA LYS A 29 1.78 11.91 -15.38
C LYS A 29 0.39 12.41 -15.73
N TRP A 30 -0.36 12.95 -14.79
CA TRP A 30 -1.70 13.51 -15.06
C TRP A 30 -1.66 14.77 -15.93
N GLU A 31 -0.51 15.45 -16.05
CA GLU A 31 -0.35 16.55 -17.02
C GLU A 31 -0.51 16.07 -18.47
N ASN A 32 -0.23 14.79 -18.73
CA ASN A 32 -0.21 14.20 -20.08
C ASN A 32 -1.29 13.12 -20.27
N GLU A 33 -1.86 12.59 -19.18
CA GLU A 33 -2.80 11.48 -19.19
C GLU A 33 -4.03 11.78 -18.33
N ASN A 34 -5.24 11.62 -18.90
CA ASN A 34 -6.48 11.82 -18.14
C ASN A 34 -6.67 10.78 -17.02
N ARG A 35 -6.12 9.57 -17.17
CA ARG A 35 -6.13 8.51 -16.15
C ARG A 35 -4.74 7.91 -16.04
N VAL A 36 -4.22 7.85 -14.82
CA VAL A 36 -2.89 7.31 -14.52
C VAL A 36 -3.05 6.05 -13.67
N GLU A 37 -2.18 5.08 -13.92
CA GLU A 37 -2.05 3.89 -13.08
C GLU A 37 -1.35 4.25 -11.76
N CYS A 38 -2.06 4.07 -10.66
CA CYS A 38 -1.61 4.40 -9.31
C CYS A 38 -1.47 3.14 -8.45
N ILE A 39 -0.53 3.15 -7.51
CA ILE A 39 -0.47 2.20 -6.41
C ILE A 39 -0.85 2.93 -5.13
N ILE A 40 -1.98 2.54 -4.56
CA ILE A 40 -2.49 3.02 -3.27
C ILE A 40 -1.93 2.08 -2.21
N VAL A 41 -1.08 2.59 -1.32
CA VAL A 41 -0.55 1.83 -0.18
C VAL A 41 -1.39 2.17 1.04
N MET A 42 -1.97 1.15 1.68
CA MET A 42 -2.77 1.36 2.89
C MET A 42 -1.84 1.71 4.06
N ASN A 43 -2.25 2.64 4.93
CA ASN A 43 -1.47 2.95 6.13
C ASN A 43 -1.48 1.79 7.15
N ASP A 44 -2.54 0.99 7.16
CA ASP A 44 -2.71 -0.16 8.06
C ASP A 44 -1.95 -1.38 7.54
N GLN A 45 -0.66 -1.49 7.85
CA GLN A 45 0.17 -2.65 7.49
C GLN A 45 0.16 -3.70 8.60
N LEU A 46 0.12 -4.98 8.22
CA LEU A 46 0.14 -6.09 9.17
C LEU A 46 1.57 -6.35 9.67
N ASP A 47 1.77 -6.27 10.98
CA ASP A 47 3.00 -6.71 11.63
C ASP A 47 2.94 -8.20 12.00
N LEU A 48 3.90 -8.96 11.49
CA LEU A 48 4.05 -10.40 11.71
C LEU A 48 5.31 -10.76 12.51
N TYR A 49 5.99 -9.77 13.10
CA TYR A 49 7.18 -9.98 13.92
C TYR A 49 6.88 -10.96 15.06
N ASP A 50 7.79 -11.92 15.26
CA ASP A 50 7.68 -13.04 16.20
C ASP A 50 6.46 -13.98 16.07
N LYS A 51 5.52 -13.71 15.15
CA LYS A 51 4.32 -14.56 14.96
C LYS A 51 4.61 -15.91 14.33
N THR A 52 5.82 -16.11 13.81
CA THR A 52 6.23 -17.33 13.09
C THR A 52 7.25 -18.16 13.87
N ASN A 53 7.54 -17.81 15.12
CA ASN A 53 8.57 -18.48 15.90
C ASN A 53 8.16 -19.94 16.20
N GLY A 54 9.08 -20.86 15.96
CA GLY A 54 8.84 -22.30 16.12
C GLY A 54 8.13 -22.99 14.95
N MET A 55 7.70 -22.26 13.92
CA MET A 55 7.12 -22.84 12.71
C MET A 55 8.20 -23.38 11.77
N THR A 56 7.90 -24.47 11.06
CA THR A 56 8.68 -24.90 9.89
C THR A 56 8.55 -23.89 8.74
N LYS A 57 9.40 -24.03 7.71
CA LYS A 57 9.37 -23.14 6.54
C LYS A 57 8.02 -23.14 5.83
N ASP A 58 7.40 -24.31 5.67
CA ASP A 58 6.15 -24.46 4.92
C ASP A 58 4.95 -23.95 5.72
N GLU A 59 4.94 -24.20 7.03
CA GLU A 59 3.95 -23.61 7.96
C GLU A 59 4.06 -22.09 7.98
N LYS A 60 5.28 -21.55 8.05
CA LYS A 60 5.52 -20.11 8.00
C LYS A 60 5.02 -19.50 6.70
N ALA A 61 5.34 -20.11 5.56
CA ALA A 61 4.90 -19.60 4.26
C ALA A 61 3.37 -19.56 4.17
N THR A 62 2.70 -20.63 4.61
CA THR A 62 1.24 -20.71 4.64
C THR A 62 0.64 -19.68 5.59
N TYR A 63 1.17 -19.58 6.80
CA TYR A 63 0.70 -18.65 7.83
C TYR A 63 0.82 -17.19 7.37
N VAL A 64 1.99 -16.79 6.85
CA VAL A 64 2.24 -15.42 6.37
C VAL A 64 1.30 -15.09 5.22
N TYR A 65 1.18 -15.98 4.23
CA TYR A 65 0.30 -15.74 3.07
C TYR A 65 -1.16 -15.55 3.50
N GLN A 66 -1.69 -16.44 4.34
CA GLN A 66 -3.09 -16.35 4.79
C GLN A 66 -3.33 -15.12 5.66
N SER A 67 -2.39 -14.77 6.53
CA SER A 67 -2.50 -13.60 7.40
C SER A 67 -2.52 -12.31 6.60
N LEU A 68 -1.58 -12.15 5.66
CA LEU A 68 -1.53 -10.99 4.76
C LEU A 68 -2.79 -10.88 3.89
N LYS A 69 -3.24 -12.01 3.32
CA LYS A 69 -4.46 -12.06 2.51
C LYS A 69 -5.71 -11.65 3.29
N ALA A 70 -5.88 -12.18 4.50
CA ALA A 70 -7.03 -11.85 5.35
C ALA A 70 -7.01 -10.38 5.75
N HIS A 71 -5.85 -9.88 6.21
CA HIS A 71 -5.67 -8.49 6.61
C HIS A 71 -5.96 -7.52 5.46
N SER A 72 -5.38 -7.76 4.28
CA SER A 72 -5.61 -6.92 3.11
C SER A 72 -7.05 -6.96 2.62
N ALA A 73 -7.70 -8.13 2.62
CA ALA A 73 -9.11 -8.23 2.24
C ALA A 73 -10.03 -7.44 3.18
N GLN A 74 -9.70 -7.39 4.47
CA GLN A 74 -10.46 -6.61 5.46
C GLN A 74 -10.19 -5.11 5.31
N SER A 75 -8.92 -4.71 5.36
CA SER A 75 -8.51 -3.30 5.37
C SER A 75 -8.82 -2.57 4.06
N GLN A 76 -8.77 -3.25 2.92
CA GLN A 76 -9.06 -2.64 1.61
C GLN A 76 -10.56 -2.53 1.31
N ARG A 77 -11.44 -3.15 2.11
CA ARG A 77 -12.85 -3.33 1.75
C ARG A 77 -13.58 -2.01 1.46
N LEU A 78 -13.39 -0.99 2.26
CA LEU A 78 -14.06 0.31 2.06
C LEU A 78 -13.58 0.99 0.77
N LEU A 79 -12.27 0.96 0.52
CA LEU A 79 -11.68 1.49 -0.69
C LEU A 79 -12.16 0.73 -1.94
N GLN A 80 -12.24 -0.61 -1.86
CA GLN A 80 -12.79 -1.45 -2.94
C GLN A 80 -14.24 -1.08 -3.27
N LEU A 81 -15.08 -0.88 -2.25
CA LEU A 81 -16.48 -0.47 -2.45
C LEU A 81 -16.57 0.90 -3.12
N HIS A 82 -15.75 1.86 -2.69
CA HIS A 82 -15.71 3.20 -3.27
C HIS A 82 -15.24 3.20 -4.73
N ILE A 83 -14.15 2.49 -5.03
CA ILE A 83 -13.60 2.34 -6.39
C ILE A 83 -14.59 1.62 -7.30
N ALA A 84 -15.29 0.59 -6.79
CA ALA A 84 -16.31 -0.13 -7.54
C ALA A 84 -17.53 0.75 -7.87
N ASP A 85 -17.99 1.57 -6.93
CA ASP A 85 -19.08 2.54 -7.15
C ASP A 85 -18.76 3.52 -8.29
N LYS A 86 -17.49 3.96 -8.36
CA LYS A 86 -17.00 4.85 -9.42
C LYS A 86 -16.63 4.15 -10.73
N CYS A 87 -16.82 2.83 -10.83
CA CYS A 87 -16.40 2.03 -11.97
C CYS A 87 -14.90 2.17 -12.31
N ILE A 88 -14.06 2.42 -11.30
CA ILE A 88 -12.61 2.55 -11.46
C ILE A 88 -12.02 1.13 -11.57
N LYS A 89 -11.26 0.90 -12.65
CA LYS A 89 -10.50 -0.35 -12.82
C LYS A 89 -9.49 -0.48 -11.69
N HIS A 90 -9.43 -1.63 -11.04
CA HIS A 90 -8.50 -1.87 -9.94
C HIS A 90 -8.04 -3.32 -9.81
N HIS A 91 -6.96 -3.51 -9.06
CA HIS A 91 -6.43 -4.81 -8.66
C HIS A 91 -5.88 -4.75 -7.23
N SER A 92 -6.28 -5.68 -6.36
CA SER A 92 -5.81 -5.74 -4.98
C SER A 92 -4.52 -6.55 -4.84
N PHE A 93 -3.56 -6.02 -4.09
CA PHE A 93 -2.39 -6.76 -3.64
C PHE A 93 -2.54 -7.16 -2.17
N PHE A 94 -2.11 -8.39 -1.87
CA PHE A 94 -2.09 -8.92 -0.51
C PHE A 94 -0.69 -8.97 0.08
N ALA A 95 0.35 -9.15 -0.76
CA ALA A 95 1.73 -9.29 -0.31
C ALA A 95 2.27 -8.03 0.39
N PHE A 96 1.77 -6.88 -0.05
CA PHE A 96 1.82 -5.61 0.66
C PHE A 96 0.38 -5.10 0.69
N ASN A 97 -0.04 -4.48 1.79
CA ASN A 97 -1.42 -4.03 1.88
C ASN A 97 -1.63 -2.80 0.97
N GLY A 98 -2.11 -3.04 -0.26
CA GLY A 98 -2.28 -1.99 -1.25
C GLY A 98 -3.13 -2.40 -2.45
N MET A 99 -3.44 -1.43 -3.30
CA MET A 99 -4.29 -1.59 -4.47
C MET A 99 -3.76 -0.80 -5.66
N GLN A 100 -3.82 -1.41 -6.83
CA GLN A 100 -3.65 -0.72 -8.10
C GLN A 100 -4.98 -0.14 -8.56
N ALA A 101 -5.00 1.10 -9.05
CA ALA A 101 -6.19 1.72 -9.61
C ALA A 101 -5.83 2.66 -10.78
N TRP A 102 -6.73 2.81 -11.75
CA TRP A 102 -6.57 3.73 -12.88
C TRP A 102 -7.45 4.96 -12.70
N MET A 103 -6.87 6.02 -12.17
CA MET A 103 -7.63 7.14 -11.61
C MET A 103 -7.36 8.44 -12.35
N THR A 104 -8.35 9.33 -12.37
CA THR A 104 -8.11 10.75 -12.63
C THR A 104 -7.41 11.40 -11.43
N LEU A 105 -6.89 12.61 -11.60
CA LEU A 105 -6.30 13.35 -10.49
C LEU A 105 -7.34 13.59 -9.38
N ASP A 106 -8.54 14.06 -9.73
CA ASP A 106 -9.64 14.29 -8.78
C ASP A 106 -10.01 13.03 -7.98
N GLU A 107 -10.04 11.85 -8.64
CA GLU A 107 -10.31 10.56 -7.99
C GLU A 107 -9.18 10.20 -7.00
N ALA A 108 -7.92 10.45 -7.38
CA ALA A 108 -6.77 10.19 -6.52
C ALA A 108 -6.70 11.15 -5.33
N GLU A 109 -6.98 12.45 -5.53
CA GLU A 109 -7.01 13.47 -4.49
C GLU A 109 -8.14 13.23 -3.49
N TYR A 110 -9.32 12.84 -3.96
CA TYR A 110 -10.42 12.44 -3.09
C TYR A 110 -10.04 11.24 -2.22
N MET A 111 -9.37 10.24 -2.79
CA MET A 111 -8.91 9.08 -2.02
C MET A 111 -7.79 9.44 -1.03
N ALA A 112 -6.98 10.45 -1.35
CA ALA A 112 -5.90 10.96 -0.53
C ALA A 112 -6.35 11.93 0.60
N SER A 113 -7.61 12.38 0.58
CA SER A 113 -8.17 13.23 1.65
C SER A 113 -8.62 12.44 2.87
#